data_AF-A0A9P7WYU1-F1
#
_entry.id   AF-A0A9P7WYU1-F1
#
_cell.length_a   1.000
_cell.length_b   1.000
_cell.length_c   1.000
_cell.angle_alpha   90.00
_cell.angle_beta   90.00
_cell.angle_gamma   90.00
#
_symmetry.space_group_name_H-M   'P 1'
#
loop_
_entity.id
_entity.type
_entity.pdbx_description
1 polymer ?
#
loop_
_entity_poly.entity_id
_entity_poly.type
_entity_poly.pdbx_seq_one_letter_code
_entity_poly.pdbx_strand_id
1 'polypeptide(L)'
;MLREVMGRNTCDMRRTLTKIEHDYPEFEVEEGFTENDELWKPDERETYWEAAQRQRKVFDTVFLRRNDEHKYVSLTSHSGVIRATLLMLGHEPFLMPIAGVIAFVVKATPVTPKQLETNIESRHSALLAMKSRLRSQKRAEIPI
;
A
#
# COMPACT_ATOMS: atom_id res chain seq x y z
N MET A 1 1.17 -8.84 -0.03
CA MET A 1 1.38 -8.57 1.41
C MET A 1 0.82 -7.19 1.80
N LEU A 2 -0.08 -7.15 2.79
CA LEU A 2 -0.77 -5.95 3.33
C LEU A 2 -0.05 -5.28 4.52
N ARG A 3 1.27 -5.44 4.58
CA ARG A 3 2.09 -4.87 5.64
C ARG A 3 2.09 -3.34 5.56
N GLU A 4 2.19 -2.69 6.71
CA GLU A 4 2.43 -1.24 6.82
C GLU A 4 3.74 -0.84 6.12
N VAL A 5 4.12 0.43 6.19
CA VAL A 5 5.36 0.95 5.60
C VAL A 5 6.59 0.20 6.17
N MET A 6 7.47 -0.26 5.28
CA MET A 6 8.63 -1.06 5.65
C MET A 6 9.92 -0.23 5.82
N GLY A 7 10.85 -0.76 6.61
CA GLY A 7 12.22 -0.24 6.78
C GLY A 7 12.34 0.95 7.74
N ARG A 8 13.58 1.32 8.06
CA ARG A 8 14.03 2.38 9.00
C ARG A 8 13.58 2.22 10.45
N ASN A 9 12.27 2.20 10.70
CA ASN A 9 11.75 2.11 12.04
C ASN A 9 11.71 0.65 12.50
N THR A 10 12.27 0.37 13.67
CA THR A 10 12.29 -0.97 14.25
C THR A 10 10.90 -1.50 14.57
N CYS A 11 9.92 -0.63 14.84
CA CYS A 11 8.52 -1.03 15.02
C CYS A 11 7.90 -1.64 13.76
N ASP A 12 8.48 -1.34 12.59
CA ASP A 12 8.02 -1.91 11.34
C ASP A 12 8.71 -3.24 11.05
N MET A 13 9.73 -3.65 11.81
CA MET A 13 10.44 -4.91 11.65
C MET A 13 9.58 -6.09 12.14
N ARG A 14 9.46 -7.12 11.30
CA ARG A 14 8.75 -8.35 11.61
C ARG A 14 9.61 -9.21 12.55
N ARG A 15 8.96 -9.91 13.48
CA ARG A 15 9.61 -10.95 14.29
C ARG A 15 10.01 -12.15 13.42
N THR A 16 10.90 -13.00 13.92
CA THR A 16 11.33 -14.17 13.17
C THR A 16 10.18 -15.15 12.90
N LEU A 17 10.33 -15.99 11.87
CA LEU A 17 9.32 -17.01 11.54
C LEU A 17 9.11 -17.94 12.73
N THR A 18 10.18 -18.47 13.32
CA THR A 18 10.10 -19.31 14.52
C THR A 18 9.27 -18.66 15.65
N LYS A 19 9.41 -17.35 15.86
CA LYS A 19 8.65 -16.63 16.88
C LYS A 19 7.17 -16.47 16.50
N ILE A 20 6.87 -16.25 15.21
CA ILE A 20 5.50 -16.15 14.70
C ILE A 20 4.79 -17.50 14.80
N GLU A 21 5.42 -18.60 14.38
CA GLU A 21 4.85 -19.94 14.47
C GLU A 21 4.59 -20.35 15.92
N HIS A 22 5.49 -19.98 16.84
CA HIS A 22 5.29 -20.20 18.26
C HIS A 22 4.10 -19.38 18.81
N ASP A 23 4.00 -18.10 18.45
CA ASP A 23 3.00 -17.18 19.01
C ASP A 23 1.61 -17.38 18.37
N TYR A 24 1.56 -17.86 17.12
CA TYR A 24 0.36 -18.02 16.30
C TYR A 24 0.37 -19.35 15.53
N PRO A 25 0.38 -20.51 16.22
CA PRO A 25 0.51 -21.82 15.60
C PRO A 25 -0.65 -22.19 14.67
N GLU A 26 -1.78 -21.51 14.77
CA GLU A 26 -2.95 -21.69 13.92
C GLU A 26 -2.85 -20.99 12.56
N PHE A 27 -1.84 -20.14 12.35
CA PHE A 27 -1.67 -19.39 11.10
C PHE A 27 -0.84 -20.21 10.11
N GLU A 28 -1.39 -20.40 8.91
CA GLU A 28 -0.63 -20.99 7.79
C GLU A 28 0.39 -19.98 7.27
N VAL A 29 1.66 -20.40 7.28
CA VAL A 29 2.77 -19.60 6.74
C VAL A 29 2.90 -19.89 5.25
N GLU A 30 2.97 -18.82 4.44
CA GLU A 30 3.08 -18.91 2.99
C GLU A 30 4.44 -19.49 2.54
N GLU A 31 4.44 -20.17 1.39
CA GLU A 31 5.67 -20.68 0.79
C GLU A 31 6.63 -19.52 0.47
N GLY A 32 7.90 -19.69 0.85
CA GLY A 32 8.94 -18.66 0.66
C GLY A 32 9.03 -17.64 1.79
N PHE A 33 8.28 -17.81 2.88
CA PHE A 33 8.43 -16.96 4.07
C PHE A 33 9.74 -17.27 4.80
N THR A 34 10.59 -16.25 4.95
CA THR A 34 11.95 -16.40 5.47
C THR A 34 12.02 -16.35 7.00
N GLU A 35 13.07 -16.91 7.61
CA GLU A 35 13.25 -16.86 9.07
C GLU A 35 13.38 -15.42 9.56
N ASN A 36 14.22 -14.62 8.92
CA ASN A 36 14.44 -13.21 9.25
C ASN A 36 13.67 -12.26 8.32
N ASP A 37 13.49 -11.02 8.75
CA ASP A 37 12.79 -10.01 7.96
C ASP A 37 13.67 -9.36 6.89
N GLU A 38 13.85 -10.05 5.76
CA GLU A 38 14.72 -9.60 4.66
C GLU A 38 14.20 -8.35 3.93
N LEU A 39 12.90 -8.06 4.03
CA LEU A 39 12.25 -6.91 3.43
C LEU A 39 12.44 -5.63 4.24
N TRP A 40 12.77 -5.74 5.53
CA TRP A 40 13.09 -4.59 6.35
C TRP A 40 14.56 -4.22 6.20
N LYS A 41 14.82 -2.94 5.94
CA LYS A 41 16.17 -2.38 5.80
C LYS A 41 16.35 -1.27 6.84
N PRO A 42 17.46 -1.23 7.58
CA PRO A 42 17.68 -0.23 8.64
C PRO A 42 17.84 1.20 8.09
N ASP A 43 18.41 1.33 6.88
CA ASP A 43 18.76 2.64 6.31
C ASP A 43 17.80 3.10 5.21
N GLU A 44 16.86 2.24 4.80
CA GLU A 44 15.92 2.54 3.73
C GLU A 44 14.49 2.55 4.28
N ARG A 45 13.70 3.52 3.82
CA ARG A 45 12.29 3.64 4.18
C ARG A 45 11.47 3.54 2.91
N GLU A 46 10.55 2.58 2.88
CA GLU A 46 9.61 2.43 1.78
C GLU A 46 8.84 3.74 1.57
N THR A 47 8.85 4.23 0.35
CA THR A 47 8.06 5.40 -0.04
C THR A 47 6.59 5.01 -0.19
N TYR A 48 5.68 5.97 -0.02
CA TYR A 48 4.26 5.71 -0.28
C TYR A 48 3.96 5.25 -1.71
N TRP A 49 4.82 5.60 -2.68
CA TRP A 49 4.68 5.12 -4.04
C TRP A 49 5.03 3.64 -4.17
N GLU A 50 6.15 3.20 -3.59
CA GLU A 50 6.53 1.78 -3.54
C GLU A 50 5.49 0.95 -2.80
N ALA A 51 5.00 1.45 -1.66
CA ALA A 51 3.91 0.83 -0.92
C ALA A 51 2.64 0.73 -1.78
N ALA A 52 2.30 1.75 -2.58
CA ALA A 52 1.17 1.71 -3.50
C ALA A 52 1.35 0.67 -4.63
N GLN A 53 2.57 0.50 -5.15
CA GLN A 53 2.87 -0.55 -6.13
C GLN A 53 2.78 -1.96 -5.51
N ARG A 54 3.26 -2.13 -4.28
CA ARG A 54 3.10 -3.38 -3.52
C ARG A 54 1.62 -3.68 -3.25
N GLN A 55 0.85 -2.66 -2.88
CA GLN A 55 -0.58 -2.77 -2.65
C GLN A 55 -1.34 -3.15 -3.92
N ARG A 56 -0.93 -2.60 -5.07
CA ARG A 56 -1.51 -2.95 -6.37
C ARG A 56 -1.46 -4.44 -6.65
N LYS A 57 -0.33 -5.11 -6.37
CA LYS A 57 -0.19 -6.56 -6.52
C LYS A 57 -1.20 -7.34 -5.67
N VAL A 58 -1.53 -6.84 -4.47
CA VAL A 58 -2.56 -7.44 -3.62
C VAL A 58 -3.94 -7.32 -4.27
N PHE A 59 -4.30 -6.14 -4.75
CA PHE A 59 -5.58 -5.93 -5.46
C PHE A 59 -5.66 -6.79 -6.72
N ASP A 60 -4.60 -6.83 -7.53
CA ASP A 60 -4.56 -7.66 -8.74
C ASP A 60 -4.76 -9.14 -8.38
N THR A 61 -4.11 -9.63 -7.32
CA THR A 61 -4.31 -11.02 -6.84
C THR A 61 -5.75 -11.27 -6.40
N VAL A 62 -6.34 -10.34 -5.64
CA VAL A 62 -7.74 -10.44 -5.18
C VAL A 62 -8.70 -10.46 -6.37
N PHE A 63 -8.51 -9.58 -7.37
CA PHE A 63 -9.36 -9.54 -8.55
C PHE A 63 -9.17 -10.75 -9.47
N LEU A 64 -7.96 -11.27 -9.61
CA LEU A 64 -7.68 -12.45 -10.45
C LEU A 64 -8.19 -13.76 -9.84
N ARG A 65 -8.18 -13.88 -8.51
CA ARG A 65 -8.68 -15.07 -7.80
C ARG A 65 -10.17 -15.05 -7.54
N ARG A 66 -10.84 -13.93 -7.83
CA ARG A 66 -12.27 -13.76 -7.56
C ARG A 66 -13.13 -14.41 -8.64
N ASN A 67 -14.20 -15.08 -8.21
CA ASN A 67 -15.35 -15.37 -9.06
C ASN A 67 -16.44 -14.30 -8.83
N ASP A 68 -17.51 -14.34 -9.63
CA ASP A 68 -18.59 -13.34 -9.58
C ASP A 68 -19.40 -13.33 -8.27
N GLU A 69 -19.20 -14.31 -7.38
CA GLU A 69 -19.95 -14.45 -6.13
C GLU A 69 -19.36 -13.62 -4.99
N HIS A 70 -18.05 -13.43 -4.99
CA HIS A 70 -17.43 -12.51 -4.06
C HIS A 70 -17.54 -11.11 -4.68
N LYS A 71 -18.43 -10.25 -4.15
CA LYS A 71 -18.60 -8.85 -4.61
C LYS A 71 -18.06 -7.80 -3.64
N TYR A 72 -18.06 -8.11 -2.34
CA TYR A 72 -17.53 -7.23 -1.28
C TYR A 72 -16.18 -7.70 -0.72
N VAL A 73 -15.21 -6.79 -0.61
CA VAL A 73 -13.90 -7.03 0.02
C VAL A 73 -13.74 -6.01 1.13
N SER A 74 -13.43 -6.47 2.33
CA SER A 74 -13.05 -5.59 3.44
C SER A 74 -11.53 -5.65 3.62
N LEU A 75 -10.91 -4.48 3.74
CA LEU A 75 -9.49 -4.34 4.04
C LEU A 75 -9.35 -3.59 5.37
N THR A 76 -8.93 -4.31 6.41
CA THR A 76 -8.56 -3.72 7.70
C THR A 76 -7.04 -3.59 7.76
N SER A 77 -6.54 -2.36 7.93
CA SER A 77 -5.10 -2.09 7.92
C SER A 77 -4.77 -0.80 8.65
N HIS A 78 -3.50 -0.40 8.60
CA HIS A 78 -2.99 0.81 9.22
C HIS A 78 -2.96 2.00 8.25
N SER A 79 -2.66 3.19 8.79
CA SER A 79 -2.79 4.46 8.07
C SER A 79 -1.92 4.57 6.81
N GLY A 80 -0.73 3.96 6.78
CA GLY A 80 0.14 4.03 5.61
C GLY A 80 -0.35 3.13 4.48
N VAL A 81 -0.86 1.94 4.78
CA VAL A 81 -1.54 1.06 3.80
C VAL A 81 -2.79 1.73 3.21
N ILE A 82 -3.58 2.40 4.06
CA ILE A 82 -4.75 3.17 3.61
C ILE A 82 -4.30 4.29 2.66
N ARG A 83 -3.29 5.09 3.05
CA ARG A 83 -2.73 6.16 2.20
C ARG A 83 -2.20 5.62 0.86
N ALA A 84 -1.48 4.51 0.88
CA ALA A 84 -0.97 3.85 -0.32
C ALA A 84 -2.11 3.35 -1.21
N THR A 85 -3.19 2.84 -0.63
CA THR A 85 -4.39 2.41 -1.35
C THR A 85 -5.10 3.59 -2.02
N LEU A 86 -5.31 4.70 -1.30
CA LEU A 86 -5.87 5.94 -1.87
C LEU A 86 -5.04 6.40 -3.07
N LEU A 87 -3.71 6.43 -2.91
CA LEU A 87 -2.78 6.81 -3.97
C LEU A 87 -2.87 5.88 -5.18
N MET A 88 -2.89 4.56 -4.96
CA MET A 88 -3.03 3.55 -6.01
C MET A 88 -4.34 3.70 -6.78
N LEU A 89 -5.44 4.01 -6.09
CA LEU A 89 -6.74 4.25 -6.71
C LEU A 89 -6.81 5.59 -7.44
N GLY A 90 -5.87 6.50 -7.20
CA GLY A 90 -5.91 7.87 -7.72
C GLY A 90 -6.92 8.74 -6.97
N HIS A 91 -7.22 8.39 -5.72
CA HIS A 91 -8.07 9.18 -4.84
C HIS A 91 -7.26 10.29 -4.16
N GLU A 92 -7.92 11.40 -3.85
CA GLU A 92 -7.34 12.49 -3.06
C GLU A 92 -6.85 11.99 -1.69
N PRO A 93 -5.75 12.53 -1.14
CA PRO A 93 -5.31 12.19 0.21
C PRO A 93 -6.42 12.48 1.22
N PHE A 94 -6.78 11.46 1.99
CA PHE A 94 -7.80 11.57 3.03
C PHE A 94 -7.25 11.05 4.36
N LEU A 95 -7.46 11.83 5.43
CA LEU A 95 -7.06 11.44 6.77
C LEU A 95 -8.19 10.63 7.42
N MET A 96 -8.02 9.33 7.51
CA MET A 96 -8.99 8.46 8.18
C MET A 96 -8.86 8.56 9.71
N PRO A 97 -9.98 8.73 10.44
CA PRO A 97 -9.97 8.54 11.89
C PRO A 97 -9.77 7.06 12.25
N ILE A 98 -9.38 6.78 13.49
CA ILE A 98 -9.30 5.42 14.02
C ILE A 98 -10.69 4.77 13.90
N ALA A 99 -10.72 3.50 13.47
CA ALA A 99 -11.95 2.75 13.18
C ALA A 99 -12.87 3.36 12.11
N GLY A 100 -12.41 4.37 11.37
CA GLY A 100 -13.13 4.89 10.22
C GLY A 100 -13.15 3.90 9.07
N VAL A 101 -14.22 3.95 8.27
CA VAL A 101 -14.40 3.13 7.07
C VAL A 101 -14.57 4.04 5.85
N ILE A 102 -13.87 3.72 4.76
CA ILE A 102 -14.08 4.30 3.44
C ILE A 102 -14.40 3.17 2.46
N ALA A 103 -15.43 3.36 1.65
CA ALA A 103 -15.87 2.39 0.66
C ALA A 103 -15.52 2.86 -0.75
N PHE A 104 -15.05 1.94 -1.59
CA PHE A 104 -14.76 2.18 -3.00
C PHE A 104 -15.54 1.23 -3.88
N VAL A 105 -16.08 1.76 -4.98
CA VAL A 105 -16.53 0.95 -6.11
C VAL A 105 -15.41 0.96 -7.14
N VAL A 106 -14.82 -0.21 -7.36
CA VAL A 106 -13.65 -0.36 -8.23
C VAL A 106 -13.97 -1.30 -9.38
N LYS A 107 -13.61 -0.88 -10.59
CA LYS A 107 -13.62 -1.71 -11.79
C LYS A 107 -12.19 -2.16 -12.11
N ALA A 108 -11.92 -3.45 -11.98
CA ALA A 108 -10.68 -4.03 -12.50
C ALA A 108 -10.77 -4.15 -14.03
N THR A 109 -9.74 -3.69 -14.73
CA THR A 109 -9.62 -3.82 -16.18
C THR A 109 -8.29 -4.50 -16.49
N PRO A 110 -8.29 -5.66 -17.16
CA PRO A 110 -7.04 -6.29 -17.59
C PRO A 110 -6.25 -5.35 -18.50
N VAL A 111 -4.94 -5.26 -18.27
CA VAL A 111 -4.02 -4.46 -19.07
C VAL A 111 -2.81 -5.29 -19.44
N THR A 112 -2.22 -5.01 -20.60
CA THR A 112 -0.93 -5.58 -20.98
C THR A 112 0.21 -4.99 -20.13
N PRO A 113 1.36 -5.67 -20.02
CA PRO A 113 2.52 -5.13 -19.29
C PRO A 113 2.93 -3.72 -19.74
N LYS A 114 2.94 -3.47 -21.06
CA LYS A 114 3.26 -2.15 -21.62
C LYS A 114 2.28 -1.06 -21.18
N GLN A 115 0.99 -1.38 -21.14
CA GLN A 115 -0.05 -0.46 -20.66
C GLN A 115 0.09 -0.21 -19.15
N LEU A 116 0.49 -1.23 -18.38
CA LEU A 116 0.72 -1.10 -16.94
C LEU A 116 1.87 -0.12 -16.65
N GLU A 117 3.02 -0.29 -17.31
CA GLU A 117 4.18 0.61 -17.16
C GLU A 117 3.80 2.08 -17.46
N THR A 118 3.15 2.30 -18.61
CA THR A 118 2.68 3.64 -19.02
C THR A 118 1.75 4.27 -17.97
N ASN A 119 0.81 3.49 -17.43
CA ASN A 119 -0.14 3.97 -16.43
C ASN A 119 0.53 4.31 -15.09
N ILE A 120 1.54 3.53 -14.69
CA ILE A 120 2.32 3.74 -13.47
C ILE A 120 3.12 5.04 -13.60
N GLU A 121 3.83 5.25 -14.71
CA GLU A 121 4.64 6.45 -14.94
C GLU A 121 3.80 7.73 -14.97
N SER A 122 2.67 7.70 -15.69
CA SER A 122 1.74 8.82 -15.77
C SER A 122 1.21 9.22 -14.39
N ARG A 123 0.82 8.23 -13.57
CA ARG A 123 0.32 8.47 -12.20
C ARG A 123 1.40 8.96 -11.24
N HIS A 124 2.61 8.41 -11.33
CA HIS A 124 3.72 8.90 -10.51
C HIS A 124 4.02 10.36 -10.81
N SER A 125 4.06 10.71 -12.10
CA SER A 125 4.28 12.07 -12.57
C SER A 125 3.19 13.03 -12.09
N ALA A 126 1.92 12.63 -12.19
CA ALA A 126 0.78 13.39 -11.68
C ALA A 126 0.87 13.62 -10.16
N LEU A 127 1.27 12.60 -9.39
CA LEU A 127 1.49 12.72 -7.95
C LEU A 127 2.59 13.73 -7.61
N LEU A 128 3.71 13.67 -8.32
CA LEU A 128 4.83 14.60 -8.11
C LEU A 128 4.41 16.04 -8.44
N ALA A 129 3.66 16.24 -9.52
CA ALA A 129 3.11 17.54 -9.91
C ALA A 129 2.09 18.09 -8.90
N MET A 130 1.24 17.23 -8.33
CA MET A 130 0.29 17.63 -7.29
C MET A 130 1.00 18.03 -5.99
N LYS A 131 2.05 17.29 -5.59
CA LYS A 131 2.89 17.63 -4.43
C LYS A 131 3.67 18.93 -4.63
N SER A 132 4.05 19.30 -5.85
CA SER A 132 4.69 20.59 -6.12
C SER A 132 3.70 21.74 -6.00
N ARG A 133 2.47 21.56 -6.53
CA ARG A 133 1.37 22.54 -6.44
C ARG A 133 0.90 22.80 -5.01
N LEU A 134 0.75 21.75 -4.19
CA LEU A 134 0.38 21.91 -2.78
C LEU A 134 1.48 22.59 -1.96
N ARG A 135 2.76 22.38 -2.31
CA ARG A 135 3.89 23.08 -1.68
C ARG A 135 4.00 24.54 -2.07
N SER A 136 3.67 24.90 -3.32
CA SER A 136 3.66 26.30 -3.76
C SER A 136 2.49 27.08 -3.15
N GLN A 137 1.31 26.45 -2.99
CA GLN A 137 0.16 27.06 -2.32
C GLN A 137 0.41 27.28 -0.82
N LYS A 138 0.97 26.30 -0.09
CA LYS A 138 1.34 26.49 1.33
C LYS A 138 2.43 27.55 1.54
N ARG A 139 3.29 27.83 0.55
CA ARG A 139 4.28 28.92 0.62
C ARG A 139 3.66 30.30 0.41
N ALA A 140 2.49 30.39 -0.24
CA ALA A 140 1.78 31.63 -0.50
C ALA A 140 0.89 32.07 0.69
N GLU A 141 0.60 31.18 1.64
CA GLU A 141 -0.31 31.42 2.77
C GLU A 141 0.40 31.70 4.11
N ILE A 142 1.74 31.83 4.12
CA ILE A 142 2.48 32.28 5.31
C ILE A 142 3.03 33.69 5.03
N PRO A 143 2.30 34.76 5.38
CA PRO A 143 2.93 36.06 5.59
C PRO A 143 3.75 35.99 6.88
N ILE A 144 4.96 36.55 6.79
CA ILE A 144 6.02 36.75 7.81
C ILE A 144 5.56 36.63 9.26
#